data_AF-A0A964XCL6-F1
#
_entry.id   AF-A0A964XCL6-F1
#
_cell.length_a   1.000
_cell.length_b   1.000
_cell.length_c   1.000
_cell.angle_alpha   90.00
_cell.angle_beta   90.00
_cell.angle_gamma   90.00
#
_symmetry.space_group_name_H-M   'P 1'
#
loop_
_entity.id
_entity.type
_entity.pdbx_description
1 polymer ?
#
loop_
_entity_poly.entity_id
_entity_poly.type
_entity_poly.pdbx_seq_one_letter_code
_entity_poly.pdbx_strand_id
1 'polypeptide(L)'
;MSQNPDNPDAAPTAETRAAQAVGHSMSGVFCALVVITLLANAAVALFIVPRFITIFEDFDADLPRLTVALIGGHVWVAVISLLLALLMIVKEVFVRAYVAKLIINTLVFGAALVMVPLTVISLFLPLVKLMQSVP
;
A
#
# COMPACT_ATOMS: atom_id res chain seq x y z
N MET A 1 6.89 12.87 -51.58
CA MET A 1 6.39 11.63 -50.96
C MET A 1 5.85 11.98 -49.59
N SER A 2 4.52 12.06 -49.47
CA SER A 2 3.85 12.37 -48.21
C SER A 2 3.97 11.16 -47.29
N GLN A 3 4.65 11.30 -46.15
CA GLN A 3 4.65 10.26 -45.11
C GLN A 3 3.21 10.16 -44.59
N ASN A 4 2.55 9.04 -44.89
CA ASN A 4 1.25 8.73 -44.33
C ASN A 4 1.42 8.57 -42.80
N PRO A 5 0.86 9.48 -41.97
CA PRO A 5 1.04 9.44 -40.52
C PRO A 5 0.36 8.22 -39.88
N ASP A 6 -0.53 7.53 -40.61
CA ASP A 6 -1.30 6.39 -40.13
C ASP A 6 -0.71 5.03 -40.53
N ASN A 7 0.57 4.95 -40.96
CA ASN A 7 1.18 3.65 -41.23
C ASN A 7 1.48 2.89 -39.92
N PRO A 8 0.76 1.78 -39.60
CA PRO A 8 0.98 1.02 -38.36
C PRO A 8 2.37 0.37 -38.28
N ASP A 9 3.09 0.29 -39.41
CA ASP A 9 4.46 -0.24 -39.50
C ASP A 9 5.54 0.85 -39.35
N ALA A 10 5.16 2.09 -39.07
CA ALA A 10 6.12 3.16 -38.82
C ALA A 10 6.93 2.86 -37.55
N ALA A 11 8.25 2.72 -37.70
CA ALA A 11 9.15 2.49 -36.58
C ALA A 11 8.93 3.56 -35.50
N PRO A 12 8.87 3.18 -34.20
CA PRO A 12 8.59 4.13 -33.13
C PRO A 12 9.62 5.27 -33.17
N THR A 13 9.11 6.50 -33.21
CA THR A 13 9.90 7.74 -33.19
C THR A 13 10.82 7.80 -31.96
N ALA A 14 11.91 8.59 -32.03
CA ALA A 14 12.80 8.75 -30.88
C ALA A 14 12.06 9.26 -29.62
N GLU A 15 11.03 10.10 -29.83
CA GLU A 15 10.15 10.62 -28.79
C GLU A 15 9.30 9.53 -28.12
N THR A 16 8.71 8.61 -28.90
CA THR A 16 7.94 7.48 -28.34
C THR A 16 8.82 6.49 -27.57
N ARG A 17 10.07 6.27 -28.00
CA ARG A 17 11.04 5.44 -27.25
C ARG A 17 11.47 6.10 -25.94
N ALA A 18 11.72 7.41 -25.94
CA ALA A 18 12.05 8.16 -24.74
C ALA A 18 10.90 8.14 -23.72
N ALA A 19 9.66 8.36 -24.17
CA ALA A 19 8.47 8.26 -23.31
C ALA A 19 8.30 6.84 -22.73
N GLN A 20 8.57 5.81 -23.52
CA GLN A 20 8.48 4.41 -23.07
C GLN A 20 9.54 4.06 -22.02
N ALA A 21 10.76 4.58 -22.16
CA ALA A 21 11.84 4.42 -21.18
C ALA A 21 11.53 5.11 -19.84
N VAL A 22 11.00 6.35 -19.89
CA VAL A 22 10.57 7.08 -18.68
C VAL A 22 9.41 6.36 -17.99
N GLY A 23 8.42 5.87 -18.76
CA GLY A 23 7.30 5.11 -18.22
C GLY A 23 7.73 3.81 -17.52
N HIS A 24 8.73 3.10 -18.06
CA HIS A 24 9.28 1.90 -17.43
C HIS A 24 9.96 2.21 -16.10
N SER A 25 10.78 3.27 -16.05
CA SER A 25 11.48 3.71 -14.84
C SER A 25 10.50 4.14 -13.73
N MET A 26 9.48 4.93 -14.09
CA MET A 26 8.46 5.37 -13.13
C MET A 26 7.62 4.21 -12.57
N SER A 27 7.26 3.23 -13.40
CA SER A 27 6.48 2.05 -12.96
C SER A 27 7.22 1.27 -11.87
N GLY A 28 8.53 1.07 -12.02
CA GLY A 28 9.37 0.40 -11.04
C GLY A 28 9.44 1.15 -9.71
N VAL A 29 9.65 2.48 -9.75
CA VAL A 29 9.69 3.31 -8.54
C VAL A 29 8.35 3.27 -7.80
N PHE A 30 7.23 3.42 -8.51
CA PHE A 30 5.90 3.32 -7.89
C PHE A 30 5.63 1.94 -7.29
N CYS A 31 6.06 0.87 -7.97
CA CYS A 31 5.94 -0.48 -7.44
C CYS A 31 6.73 -0.63 -6.13
N ALA A 32 7.97 -0.16 -6.09
CA ALA A 32 8.80 -0.20 -4.89
C ALA A 32 8.16 0.57 -3.73
N LEU A 33 7.63 1.78 -3.98
CA LEU A 33 6.93 2.56 -2.96
C LEU A 33 5.70 1.82 -2.41
N VAL A 34 4.87 1.25 -3.28
CA VAL A 34 3.70 0.46 -2.88
C VAL A 34 4.11 -0.72 -2.00
N VAL A 35 5.13 -1.47 -2.43
CA VAL A 35 5.64 -2.63 -1.68
C VAL A 35 6.15 -2.20 -0.30
N ILE A 36 6.94 -1.14 -0.22
CA ILE A 36 7.45 -0.61 1.07
C ILE A 36 6.28 -0.23 1.99
N THR A 37 5.26 0.46 1.48
CA THR A 37 4.07 0.83 2.27
C THR A 37 3.31 -0.39 2.77
N LEU A 38 3.14 -1.42 1.93
CA LEU A 38 2.46 -2.66 2.32
C LEU A 38 3.26 -3.45 3.37
N LEU A 39 4.59 -3.50 3.24
CA LEU A 39 5.46 -4.12 4.24
C LEU A 39 5.41 -3.37 5.57
N ALA A 40 5.42 -2.04 5.55
CA ALA A 40 5.25 -1.22 6.74
C ALA A 40 3.91 -1.50 7.44
N ASN A 41 2.81 -1.60 6.68
CA ASN A 41 1.50 -1.98 7.23
C ASN A 41 1.51 -3.36 7.88
N ALA A 42 2.12 -4.35 7.23
CA ALA A 42 2.26 -5.69 7.82
C ALA A 42 3.08 -5.66 9.11
N ALA A 43 4.16 -4.87 9.15
CA ALA A 43 4.97 -4.70 10.36
C ALA A 43 4.18 -4.02 11.49
N VAL A 44 3.41 -2.97 11.21
CA VAL A 44 2.54 -2.33 12.21
C VAL A 44 1.54 -3.35 12.77
N ALA A 45 0.87 -4.11 11.90
CA ALA A 45 -0.09 -5.11 12.30
C ALA A 45 0.53 -6.23 13.15
N LEU A 46 1.72 -6.73 12.80
CA LEU A 46 2.36 -7.86 13.49
C LEU A 46 3.11 -7.46 14.77
N PHE A 47 3.67 -6.26 14.84
CA PHE A 47 4.55 -5.86 15.95
C PHE A 47 3.96 -4.78 16.85
N ILE A 48 3.19 -3.84 16.31
CA ILE A 48 2.64 -2.72 17.08
C ILE A 48 1.31 -3.10 17.72
N VAL A 49 0.40 -3.73 16.97
CA VAL A 49 -0.93 -4.09 17.50
C VAL A 49 -0.86 -5.03 18.72
N PRO A 50 -0.02 -6.08 18.76
CA PRO A 50 0.09 -6.92 19.96
C PRO A 50 0.58 -6.16 21.19
N ARG A 51 1.57 -5.28 21.03
CA ARG A 51 2.04 -4.42 22.12
C ARG A 51 0.96 -3.43 22.59
N PHE A 52 0.11 -3.02 21.67
CA PHE A 52 -0.99 -2.14 21.99
C PHE A 52 -2.05 -2.85 22.83
N ILE A 53 -2.34 -4.13 22.54
CA ILE A 53 -3.23 -4.98 23.35
C ILE A 53 -2.67 -5.13 24.76
N THR A 54 -1.39 -5.49 24.90
CA THR A 54 -0.79 -5.72 26.22
C THR A 54 -0.85 -4.47 27.10
N ILE A 55 -0.70 -3.26 26.53
CA ILE A 55 -0.85 -2.02 27.29
C ILE A 55 -2.27 -1.90 27.87
N PHE A 56 -3.32 -2.16 27.08
CA PHE A 56 -4.70 -2.07 27.59
C PHE A 56 -5.01 -3.14 28.64
N GLU A 57 -4.46 -4.34 28.48
CA GLU A 57 -4.52 -5.41 29.49
C GLU A 57 -3.84 -4.97 30.80
N ASP A 58 -2.68 -4.30 30.73
CA ASP A 58 -1.96 -3.79 31.91
C ASP A 58 -2.74 -2.70 32.67
N PHE A 59 -3.62 -1.96 31.98
CA PHE A 59 -4.48 -0.93 32.56
C PHE A 59 -5.87 -1.44 32.99
N ASP A 60 -6.13 -2.74 32.85
CA ASP A 60 -7.43 -3.38 33.11
C ASP A 60 -8.58 -2.64 32.40
N ALA A 61 -8.28 -2.12 31.20
CA ALA A 61 -9.14 -1.23 30.45
C ALA A 61 -9.75 -1.92 29.23
N ASP A 62 -11.06 -1.74 29.05
CA ASP A 62 -11.76 -2.28 27.88
C ASP A 62 -11.23 -1.66 26.58
N LEU A 63 -10.85 -2.53 25.65
CA LEU A 63 -10.49 -2.12 24.29
C LEU A 63 -11.73 -1.55 23.58
N PRO A 64 -11.62 -0.38 22.93
CA PRO A 64 -12.71 0.18 22.15
C PRO A 64 -13.14 -0.80 21.04
N ARG A 65 -14.45 -0.84 20.73
CA ARG A 65 -15.00 -1.73 19.70
C ARG A 65 -14.30 -1.63 18.35
N LEU A 66 -13.86 -0.42 17.97
CA LEU A 66 -13.10 -0.18 16.75
C LEU A 66 -11.74 -0.89 16.80
N THR A 67 -11.05 -0.81 17.95
CA THR A 67 -9.76 -1.47 18.19
C THR A 67 -9.93 -2.98 18.24
N VAL A 68 -10.99 -3.51 18.87
CA VAL A 68 -11.31 -4.95 18.86
C VAL A 68 -11.57 -5.44 17.43
N ALA A 69 -12.29 -4.68 16.61
CA ALA A 69 -12.49 -5.01 15.20
C ALA A 69 -11.16 -5.01 14.42
N LEU A 70 -10.29 -4.04 14.67
CA LEU A 70 -8.93 -4.00 14.11
C LEU A 70 -8.08 -5.18 14.57
N ILE A 71 -8.18 -5.57 15.84
CA ILE A 71 -7.47 -6.72 16.43
C ILE A 71 -8.03 -8.04 15.88
N GLY A 72 -9.33 -8.16 15.65
CA GLY A 72 -9.87 -9.35 14.97
C GLY A 72 -9.32 -9.51 13.54
N GLY A 73 -8.97 -8.39 12.91
CA GLY A 73 -8.50 -8.33 11.53
C GLY A 73 -6.98 -8.16 11.32
N HIS A 74 -6.18 -7.84 12.34
CA HIS A 74 -4.80 -7.39 12.12
C HIS A 74 -3.91 -8.45 11.45
N VAL A 75 -4.07 -9.72 11.82
CA VAL A 75 -3.36 -10.83 11.16
C VAL A 75 -3.76 -10.92 9.68
N TRP A 76 -5.05 -10.76 9.37
CA TRP A 76 -5.54 -10.72 7.99
C TRP A 76 -5.01 -9.51 7.23
N VAL A 77 -4.96 -8.34 7.86
CA VAL A 77 -4.36 -7.13 7.26
C VAL A 77 -2.89 -7.37 6.92
N ALA A 78 -2.12 -8.01 7.82
CA ALA A 78 -0.72 -8.34 7.56
C ALA A 78 -0.59 -9.33 6.40
N VAL A 79 -1.34 -10.44 6.42
CA VAL A 79 -1.30 -11.47 5.39
C VAL A 79 -1.73 -10.93 4.02
N ILE A 80 -2.83 -10.17 3.97
CA ILE A 80 -3.31 -9.52 2.75
C ILE A 80 -2.28 -8.51 2.24
N SER A 81 -1.68 -7.71 3.12
CA SER A 81 -0.66 -6.73 2.71
C SER A 81 0.57 -7.41 2.11
N LEU A 82 1.04 -8.51 2.71
CA LEU A 82 2.15 -9.32 2.19
C LEU A 82 1.80 -9.99 0.86
N LEU A 83 0.60 -10.56 0.74
CA LEU A 83 0.09 -11.14 -0.51
C LEU A 83 0.00 -10.08 -1.62
N LEU A 84 -0.54 -8.89 -1.32
CA LEU A 84 -0.61 -7.80 -2.27
C LEU A 84 0.77 -7.32 -2.69
N ALA A 85 1.73 -7.23 -1.76
CA ALA A 85 3.11 -6.87 -2.09
C ALA A 85 3.73 -7.88 -3.06
N LEU A 86 3.55 -9.18 -2.80
CA LEU A 86 4.01 -10.24 -3.70
C LEU A 86 3.33 -10.16 -5.08
N LEU A 87 2.01 -9.96 -5.11
CA LEU A 87 1.25 -9.80 -6.33
C LEU A 87 1.70 -8.59 -7.14
N MET A 88 2.07 -7.47 -6.49
CA MET A 88 2.61 -6.30 -7.17
C MET A 88 3.97 -6.60 -7.83
N ILE A 89 4.85 -7.33 -7.14
CA ILE A 89 6.15 -7.74 -7.67
C ILE A 89 5.95 -8.68 -8.88
N VAL A 90 5.10 -9.70 -8.75
CA VAL A 90 4.79 -10.64 -9.83
C VAL A 90 4.17 -9.90 -11.02
N LYS A 91 3.20 -9.01 -10.79
CA LYS A 91 2.60 -8.16 -11.83
C LYS A 91 3.67 -7.36 -12.58
N GLU A 92 4.62 -6.77 -11.85
CA GLU A 92 5.65 -5.93 -12.44
C GLU A 92 6.57 -6.72 -13.38
N VAL A 93 6.84 -7.98 -13.08
CA VAL A 93 7.65 -8.89 -13.92
C VAL A 93 6.87 -9.42 -15.13
N PHE A 94 5.62 -9.86 -14.94
CA PHE A 94 4.88 -10.61 -15.96
C PHE A 94 4.02 -9.76 -16.91
N VAL A 95 3.49 -8.61 -16.45
CA VAL A 95 2.64 -7.77 -17.30
C VAL A 95 3.52 -6.95 -18.25
N ARG A 96 3.17 -6.86 -19.53
CA ARG A 96 3.92 -6.03 -20.51
C ARG A 96 3.31 -4.65 -20.73
N ALA A 97 2.03 -4.46 -20.42
CA ALA A 97 1.31 -3.21 -20.62
C ALA A 97 1.58 -2.21 -19.48
N TYR A 98 2.34 -1.15 -19.75
CA TYR A 98 2.77 -0.16 -18.76
C TYR A 98 1.62 0.68 -18.18
N VAL A 99 0.63 1.05 -18.98
CA VAL A 99 -0.51 1.86 -18.52
C VAL A 99 -1.35 1.09 -17.48
N ALA A 100 -1.63 -0.19 -17.74
CA ALA A 100 -2.33 -1.05 -16.79
C ALA A 100 -1.54 -1.22 -15.48
N LYS A 101 -0.21 -1.33 -15.56
CA LYS A 101 0.64 -1.41 -14.37
C LYS A 101 0.53 -0.17 -13.50
N LEU A 102 0.60 1.01 -14.12
CA LEU A 102 0.56 2.30 -13.43
C LEU A 102 -0.79 2.49 -12.72
N ILE A 103 -1.90 2.22 -13.40
CA ILE A 103 -3.25 2.33 -12.82
C ILE A 103 -3.38 1.43 -11.59
N ILE A 104 -2.95 0.16 -11.70
CA ILE A 104 -3.02 -0.77 -10.57
C ILE A 104 -2.13 -0.30 -9.42
N ASN A 105 -0.90 0.14 -9.69
CA ASN A 105 0.00 0.65 -8.64
C ASN A 105 -0.61 1.88 -7.95
N THR A 106 -1.18 2.82 -8.70
CA THR A 106 -1.83 4.02 -8.15
C THR A 106 -3.04 3.68 -7.29
N LEU A 107 -3.90 2.76 -7.74
CA LEU A 107 -5.07 2.34 -6.96
C LEU A 107 -4.67 1.65 -5.66
N VAL A 108 -3.73 0.72 -5.72
CA VAL A 108 -3.23 0.01 -4.53
C VAL A 108 -2.51 0.97 -3.59
N PHE A 109 -1.71 1.90 -4.13
CA PHE A 109 -1.05 2.93 -3.34
C PHE A 109 -2.06 3.82 -2.63
N GLY A 110 -3.07 4.33 -3.35
CA GLY A 110 -4.12 5.17 -2.78
C GLY A 110 -4.88 4.46 -1.66
N ALA A 111 -5.26 3.19 -1.86
CA ALA A 111 -5.91 2.38 -0.84
C ALA A 111 -5.00 2.19 0.39
N ALA A 112 -3.73 1.83 0.18
CA ALA A 112 -2.76 1.65 1.27
C ALA A 112 -2.55 2.96 2.05
N LEU A 113 -2.48 4.10 1.35
CA LEU A 113 -2.26 5.42 1.94
C LEU A 113 -3.44 5.92 2.78
N VAL A 114 -4.66 5.45 2.51
CA VAL A 114 -5.83 5.71 3.37
C VAL A 114 -5.87 4.75 4.56
N MET A 115 -5.51 3.48 4.34
CA MET A 115 -5.54 2.47 5.40
C MET A 115 -4.53 2.74 6.52
N VAL A 116 -3.32 3.22 6.22
CA VAL A 116 -2.28 3.55 7.21
C VAL A 116 -2.78 4.55 8.26
N PRO A 117 -3.19 5.79 7.90
CA PRO A 117 -3.64 6.78 8.86
C PRO A 117 -4.90 6.33 9.58
N LEU A 118 -5.81 5.60 8.91
CA LEU A 118 -7.01 5.08 9.56
C LEU A 118 -6.63 4.07 10.66
N THR A 119 -5.65 3.20 10.41
CA THR A 119 -5.11 2.26 11.41
C THR A 119 -4.43 2.99 12.55
N VAL A 120 -3.57 3.97 12.24
CA VAL A 120 -2.87 4.79 13.25
C VAL A 120 -3.86 5.56 14.11
N ILE A 121 -4.80 6.29 13.53
CA ILE A 121 -5.80 7.06 14.29
C ILE A 121 -6.64 6.13 15.17
N SER A 122 -7.06 4.98 14.64
CA SER A 122 -7.87 4.00 15.37
C SER A 122 -7.14 3.40 16.57
N LEU A 123 -5.81 3.27 16.50
CA LEU A 123 -4.98 2.82 17.62
C LEU A 123 -4.72 3.97 18.60
N PHE A 124 -4.17 5.09 18.15
CA PHE A 124 -3.69 6.14 19.04
C PHE A 124 -4.79 6.93 19.75
N LEU A 125 -5.96 7.11 19.14
CA LEU A 125 -7.02 7.93 19.73
C LEU A 125 -7.58 7.31 21.04
N PRO A 126 -7.82 5.99 21.12
CA PRO A 126 -8.04 5.28 22.38
C PRO A 126 -6.92 5.44 23.41
N LEU A 127 -5.65 5.32 23.00
CA LEU A 127 -4.51 5.43 23.91
C LEU A 127 -4.48 6.80 24.59
N VAL A 128 -4.67 7.86 23.81
CA VAL A 128 -4.68 9.23 24.31
C VAL A 128 -5.81 9.42 25.32
N LYS A 129 -7.00 8.90 25.02
CA LYS A 129 -8.13 8.94 25.97
C LYS A 129 -7.83 8.18 27.26
N LEU A 130 -7.19 7.01 27.17
CA LEU A 130 -6.79 6.23 28.33
C LEU A 130 -5.80 7.03 29.20
N MET A 131 -4.75 7.60 28.60
CA MET A 131 -3.76 8.40 29.32
C MET A 131 -4.36 9.66 29.99
N GLN A 132 -5.40 10.25 29.40
CA GLN A 132 -6.11 11.38 30.00
C GLN A 132 -7.03 10.99 31.17
N SER A 133 -7.38 9.71 31.28
CA SER A 133 -8.25 9.20 32.35
C SER A 133 -7.50 8.72 33.59
N VAL A 134 -6.17 8.58 33.50
CA VAL A 134 -5.31 8.22 34.65
C VAL A 134 -5.00 9.50 35.44
N PRO A 135 -5.47 9.62 36.70
CA PRO A 135 -5.25 10.81 37.54
C PRO A 135 -3.81 10.95 38.07
#